data_AF-A0A431PF43-F1
#
_entry.id   AF-A0A431PF43-F1
#
_cell.length_a   1.000
_cell.length_b   1.000
_cell.length_c   1.000
_cell.angle_alpha   90.00
_cell.angle_beta   90.00
_cell.angle_gamma   90.00
#
_symmetry.space_group_name_H-M   'P 1'
#
loop_
_entity.id
_entity.type
_entity.pdbx_description
1 polymer ?
#
loop_
_entity_poly.entity_id
_entity_poly.type
_entity_poly.pdbx_seq_one_letter_code
_entity_poly.pdbx_strand_id
1 'polypeptide(L)'
;MTVMSIEECQKLDEPLRQDLELLDYEVRSIVARIRSEARDAGSDDATFVKASTTVLLSIAAGLLARAAEDQRAPFDAGSFAAGANSAAKWAAQRRLRYFVAGEA
;
A
#
# COMPACT_ATOMS: atom_id res chain seq x y z
N MET A 1 9.47 -15.33 -4.97
CA MET A 1 10.05 -14.10 -4.41
C MET A 1 9.14 -13.63 -3.30
N THR A 2 9.68 -13.36 -2.11
CA THR A 2 8.90 -12.95 -0.94
C THR A 2 8.82 -11.42 -0.85
N VAL A 3 7.64 -10.89 -0.58
CA VAL A 3 7.44 -9.44 -0.38
C VAL A 3 8.01 -9.04 0.99
N MET A 4 8.69 -7.89 1.06
CA MET A 4 9.15 -7.33 2.34
C MET A 4 7.95 -6.86 3.20
N SER A 5 8.04 -7.09 4.51
CA SER A 5 7.17 -6.48 5.50
C SER A 5 7.47 -4.98 5.68
N ILE A 6 6.54 -4.24 6.27
CA ILE A 6 6.73 -2.80 6.53
C ILE A 6 7.90 -2.56 7.49
N GLU A 7 8.05 -3.41 8.51
CA GLU A 7 9.15 -3.35 9.46
C GLU A 7 10.50 -3.62 8.81
N GLU A 8 10.56 -4.48 7.79
CA GLU A 8 11.76 -4.68 6.99
C GLU A 8 12.05 -3.47 6.11
N CYS A 9 11.03 -2.86 5.49
CA CYS A 9 11.20 -1.62 4.72
C CYS A 9 11.71 -0.45 5.59
N GLN A 10 11.25 -0.34 6.84
CA GLN A 10 11.69 0.70 7.79
C GLN A 10 13.15 0.56 8.23
N LYS A 11 13.73 -0.64 8.09
CA LYS A 11 15.12 -0.93 8.45
C LYS A 11 16.09 -0.79 7.27
N LEU A 12 15.60 -0.39 6.10
CA LEU A 12 16.45 -0.16 4.93
C LEU A 12 17.38 1.05 5.16
N ASP A 13 18.57 0.97 4.56
CA ASP A 13 19.52 2.07 4.58
C ASP A 13 19.07 3.22 3.66
N GLU A 14 19.62 4.42 3.92
CA GLU A 14 19.45 5.57 3.05
C GLU A 14 20.33 5.44 1.79
N PRO A 15 19.90 5.94 0.61
CA PRO A 15 18.73 6.80 0.38
C PRO A 15 17.41 6.03 0.16
N LEU A 16 17.47 4.72 -0.05
CA LEU A 16 16.32 3.91 -0.47
C LEU A 16 15.13 4.03 0.49
N ARG A 17 15.38 4.03 1.80
CA ARG A 17 14.31 4.23 2.80
C ARG A 17 13.55 5.54 2.60
N GLN A 18 14.25 6.64 2.32
CA GLN A 18 13.64 7.96 2.13
C GLN A 18 12.78 8.00 0.86
N ASP A 19 13.28 7.40 -0.24
CA ASP A 19 12.52 7.30 -1.49
C ASP A 19 11.22 6.50 -1.31
N LEU A 20 11.26 5.42 -0.51
CA LEU A 20 10.07 4.62 -0.19
C LEU A 20 9.09 5.36 0.72
N GLU A 21 9.58 6.16 1.67
CA GLU A 21 8.74 7.03 2.51
C GLU A 21 8.05 8.11 1.68
N LEU A 22 8.78 8.71 0.72
CA LEU A 22 8.20 9.65 -0.24
C LEU A 22 7.13 9.00 -1.10
N LEU A 23 7.38 7.78 -1.60
CA LEU A 23 6.38 7.02 -2.36
C LEU A 23 5.09 6.76 -1.55
N ASP A 24 5.20 6.33 -0.28
CA ASP A 24 4.03 6.15 0.60
C ASP A 24 3.25 7.47 0.78
N TYR A 25 3.96 8.58 0.97
CA TYR A 25 3.36 9.91 1.11
C TYR A 25 2.61 10.35 -0.16
N GLU A 26 3.23 10.23 -1.33
CA GLU A 26 2.65 10.65 -2.61
C GLU A 26 1.40 9.82 -2.96
N VAL A 27 1.46 8.50 -2.77
CA VAL A 27 0.31 7.62 -3.03
C VAL A 27 -0.86 7.97 -2.12
N ARG A 28 -0.62 8.19 -0.82
CA ARG A 28 -1.68 8.61 0.12
C ARG A 28 -2.28 9.95 -0.27
N SER A 29 -1.44 10.92 -0.64
CA SER A 29 -1.88 12.27 -1.02
C SER A 29 -2.74 12.26 -2.28
N ILE A 30 -2.32 11.50 -3.31
CA ILE A 30 -3.08 11.34 -4.55
C ILE A 30 -4.41 10.65 -4.28
N VAL A 31 -4.44 9.56 -3.50
CA VAL A 31 -5.69 8.86 -3.16
C VAL A 31 -6.64 9.76 -2.38
N ALA A 32 -6.14 10.55 -1.42
CA ALA A 32 -6.95 11.49 -0.66
C ALA A 32 -7.57 12.57 -1.55
N ARG A 33 -6.78 13.12 -2.49
CA ARG A 33 -7.26 14.09 -3.47
C ARG A 33 -8.36 13.51 -4.36
N ILE A 34 -8.10 12.35 -4.99
CA ILE A 34 -9.06 11.69 -5.88
C ILE A 34 -10.34 11.34 -5.11
N ARG A 35 -10.24 10.92 -3.85
CA ARG A 35 -11.41 10.65 -3.00
C ARG A 35 -12.25 11.91 -2.78
N SER A 36 -11.61 13.05 -2.52
CA SER A 36 -12.32 14.34 -2.37
C SER A 36 -13.04 14.70 -3.66
N GLU A 37 -12.36 14.64 -4.80
CA GLU A 37 -12.94 14.95 -6.11
C GLU A 37 -14.12 14.01 -6.44
N ALA A 38 -13.99 12.71 -6.16
CA ALA A 38 -15.07 11.75 -6.37
C ALA A 38 -16.28 12.03 -5.48
N ARG A 39 -16.06 12.44 -4.22
CA ARG A 39 -17.12 12.82 -3.29
C ARG A 39 -17.83 14.09 -3.76
N ASP A 40 -17.08 15.09 -4.19
CA ASP A 40 -17.64 16.35 -4.72
C ASP A 40 -18.48 16.09 -5.99
N ALA A 41 -18.12 15.07 -6.77
CA ALA A 41 -18.89 14.58 -7.91
C ALA A 41 -20.08 13.66 -7.52
N GLY A 42 -20.36 13.46 -6.23
CA GLY A 42 -21.50 12.68 -5.74
C GLY A 42 -21.28 11.16 -5.69
N SER A 43 -20.03 10.69 -5.78
CA SER A 43 -19.73 9.26 -5.70
C SER A 43 -19.88 8.72 -4.27
N ASP A 44 -20.35 7.47 -4.15
CA ASP A 44 -20.39 6.76 -2.88
C ASP A 44 -18.97 6.44 -2.38
N ASP A 45 -18.67 6.92 -1.17
CA ASP A 45 -17.35 6.84 -0.54
C ASP A 45 -16.95 5.38 -0.26
N ALA A 46 -17.91 4.52 0.09
CA ALA A 46 -17.65 3.10 0.31
C ALA A 46 -17.29 2.35 -0.99
N THR A 47 -17.98 2.66 -2.08
CA THR A 47 -17.70 2.14 -3.42
C THR A 47 -16.33 2.61 -3.90
N PHE A 48 -16.01 3.89 -3.72
CA PHE A 48 -14.68 4.43 -4.05
C PHE A 48 -13.56 3.68 -3.32
N VAL A 49 -13.70 3.47 -2.01
CA VAL A 49 -12.70 2.76 -1.21
C VAL A 49 -12.50 1.32 -1.68
N LYS A 50 -13.57 0.58 -1.99
CA LYS A 50 -13.47 -0.80 -2.49
C LYS A 50 -12.81 -0.87 -3.87
N ALA A 51 -13.20 0.01 -4.80
CA ALA A 51 -12.66 0.04 -6.14
C ALA A 51 -11.18 0.44 -6.15
N SER A 52 -10.82 1.52 -5.45
CA SER A 52 -9.43 1.98 -5.33
C SER A 52 -8.53 0.94 -4.67
N THR A 53 -9.01 0.22 -3.65
CA THR A 53 -8.26 -0.90 -3.04
C THR A 53 -7.91 -1.97 -4.08
N THR A 54 -8.87 -2.34 -4.94
CA THR A 54 -8.65 -3.33 -5.99
C THR A 54 -7.61 -2.84 -7.02
N VAL A 55 -7.69 -1.57 -7.42
CA VAL A 55 -6.72 -0.96 -8.34
C VAL A 55 -5.31 -0.96 -7.73
N LEU A 56 -5.16 -0.53 -6.47
CA LEU A 56 -3.86 -0.49 -5.80
C LEU A 56 -3.25 -1.90 -5.63
N LEU A 57 -4.06 -2.90 -5.30
CA LEU A 57 -3.61 -4.30 -5.24
C LEU A 57 -3.17 -4.82 -6.62
N SER A 58 -3.87 -4.46 -7.69
CA SER A 58 -3.49 -4.83 -9.05
C SER A 58 -2.14 -4.21 -9.46
N ILE A 59 -1.91 -2.94 -9.11
CA ILE A 59 -0.63 -2.26 -9.36
C ILE A 59 0.50 -2.98 -8.60
N ALA A 60 0.28 -3.26 -7.31
CA ALA A 60 1.25 -3.96 -6.48
C ALA A 60 1.58 -5.38 -7.01
N ALA A 61 0.57 -6.13 -7.46
CA ALA A 61 0.76 -7.44 -8.08
C ALA A 61 1.59 -7.33 -9.37
N GLY A 62 1.33 -6.31 -10.20
CA GLY A 62 2.10 -6.04 -11.41
C GLY A 62 3.58 -5.74 -11.15
N LEU A 63 3.88 -4.94 -10.13
CA LEU A 63 5.27 -4.67 -9.71
C LEU A 63 5.99 -5.95 -9.27
N LEU A 64 5.31 -6.80 -8.51
CA LEU A 64 5.88 -8.05 -8.03
C LEU A 64 6.06 -9.09 -9.15
N ALA A 65 5.10 -9.17 -10.08
CA ALA A 65 5.21 -10.00 -11.27
C ALA A 65 6.41 -9.58 -12.13
N ARG A 66 6.61 -8.27 -12.31
CA ARG A 66 7.75 -7.74 -13.05
C ARG A 66 9.10 -8.12 -12.41
N ALA A 67 9.20 -7.95 -11.10
CA ALA A 67 10.41 -8.34 -10.37
C ALA A 67 10.65 -9.87 -10.41
N ALA A 68 9.59 -10.69 -10.47
CA ALA A 68 9.72 -12.13 -10.68
C ALA A 68 10.22 -12.45 -12.10
N GLU A 69 9.68 -11.78 -13.13
CA GLU A 69 10.15 -11.90 -14.53
C GLU A 69 11.64 -11.57 -14.66
N ASP A 70 12.08 -10.47 -14.04
CA ASP A 70 13.49 -10.03 -14.07
C ASP A 70 14.42 -11.08 -13.43
N GLN A 71 13.92 -11.83 -12.45
CA GLN A 71 14.63 -12.95 -11.79
C GLN A 71 14.40 -14.31 -12.47
N ARG A 72 13.66 -14.36 -13.58
CA ARG A 72 13.21 -15.61 -14.24
C ARG A 72 12.49 -16.57 -13.28
N ALA A 73 11.81 -16.03 -12.28
CA ALA A 73 11.01 -16.76 -11.32
C ALA A 73 9.52 -16.63 -11.66
N PRO A 74 8.68 -17.64 -11.34
CA PRO A 74 7.24 -17.50 -11.48
C PRO A 74 6.68 -16.50 -10.46
N PHE A 75 5.59 -15.81 -10.83
CA PHE A 75 4.82 -15.02 -9.87
C PHE A 75 4.23 -15.92 -8.80
N ASP A 76 4.54 -15.61 -7.54
CA ASP A 76 4.03 -16.34 -6.38
C ASP A 76 2.87 -15.56 -5.74
N ALA A 77 1.65 -15.94 -6.13
CA ALA A 77 0.42 -15.37 -5.58
C ALA A 77 0.28 -15.57 -4.06
N GLY A 78 0.84 -16.66 -3.52
CA GLY A 78 0.83 -16.93 -2.09
C GLY A 78 1.69 -15.94 -1.31
N SER A 79 2.90 -15.68 -1.80
CA SER A 79 3.78 -14.64 -1.24
C SER A 79 3.17 -13.24 -1.35
N PHE A 80 2.51 -12.92 -2.45
CA PHE A 80 1.78 -11.65 -2.60
C PHE A 80 0.65 -11.52 -1.56
N ALA A 81 -0.19 -12.55 -1.40
CA ALA A 81 -1.29 -12.54 -0.45
C ALA A 81 -0.80 -12.41 1.00
N ALA A 82 0.31 -13.07 1.35
CA ALA A 82 0.95 -12.94 2.66
C ALA A 82 1.42 -11.49 2.92
N GLY A 83 2.08 -10.87 1.93
CA GLY A 83 2.50 -9.47 2.01
C GLY A 83 1.32 -8.51 2.18
N ALA A 84 0.26 -8.67 1.38
CA ALA A 84 -0.96 -7.87 1.47
C ALA A 84 -1.64 -7.99 2.86
N ASN A 85 -1.70 -9.21 3.41
CA ASN A 85 -2.21 -9.43 4.76
C ASN A 85 -1.35 -8.77 5.85
N SER A 86 -0.02 -8.80 5.71
CA SER A 86 0.89 -8.10 6.62
C SER A 86 0.66 -6.59 6.60
N ALA A 87 0.58 -6.00 5.41
CA ALA A 87 0.30 -4.57 5.24
C ALA A 87 -1.05 -4.16 5.83
N ALA A 88 -2.09 -4.99 5.65
CA ALA A 88 -3.41 -4.75 6.24
C ALA A 88 -3.38 -4.76 7.78
N LYS A 89 -2.68 -5.72 8.39
CA LYS A 89 -2.48 -5.77 9.85
C LYS A 89 -1.74 -4.54 10.37
N TRP A 90 -0.68 -4.13 9.68
CA TRP A 90 0.08 -2.93 10.02
C TRP A 90 -0.80 -1.67 9.96
N ALA A 91 -1.58 -1.50 8.90
CA ALA A 91 -2.48 -0.36 8.75
C ALA A 91 -3.52 -0.30 9.89
N ALA A 92 -4.07 -1.44 10.30
CA ALA A 92 -5.00 -1.51 11.43
C ALA A 92 -4.32 -1.12 12.76
N GLN A 93 -3.11 -1.61 13.01
CA GLN A 93 -2.34 -1.27 14.22
C GLN A 93 -1.91 0.21 14.23
N ARG A 94 -1.49 0.75 13.09
CA ARG A 94 -1.13 2.16 12.96
C ARG A 94 -2.32 3.04 13.30
N ARG A 95 -3.52 2.75 12.77
CA ARG A 95 -4.75 3.46 13.11
C ARG A 95 -5.03 3.46 14.62
N LEU A 96 -4.81 2.33 15.30
CA LEU A 96 -4.97 2.24 16.76
C LEU A 96 -3.97 3.13 17.51
N ARG A 97 -2.71 3.22 17.07
CA ARG A 97 -1.71 4.09 17.71
C ARG A 97 -2.07 5.58 17.59
N TYR A 98 -2.56 6.02 16.43
CA TYR A 98 -3.00 7.42 16.24
C TYR A 98 -4.30 7.75 16.99
N PHE A 99 -5.25 6.80 17.08
CA PHE A 99 -6.47 6.98 17.89
C PHE A 99 -6.16 7.09 19.40
N VAL A 100 -5.15 6.38 19.90
CA VAL A 100 -4.73 6.45 21.31
C VAL A 100 -3.85 7.67 21.59
N ALA A 101 -3.15 8.20 20.58
CA ALA A 101 -2.31 9.40 20.69
C ALA A 101 -3.10 10.73 20.61
N GLY A 102 -4.42 10.70 20.40
CA GLY A 102 -5.28 11.87 20.57
C GLY A 102 -5.24 12.91 19.45
N GLU A 103 -4.83 12.54 18.23
CA GLU A 103 -4.98 13.43 17.07
C GLU A 103 -6.27 13.07 16.31
N ALA A 104 -7.28 13.91 16.50
CA ALA A 104 -8.56 13.92 15.79
C ALA A 104 -8.60 15.05 14.77
#